data_AF-A0A952H607-F1
#
_entry.id   AF-A0A952H607-F1
#
_cell.length_a   1.000
_cell.length_b   1.000
_cell.length_c   1.000
_cell.angle_alpha   90.00
_cell.angle_beta   90.00
_cell.angle_gamma   90.00
#
_symmetry.space_group_name_H-M   'P 1'
#
loop_
_entity.id
_entity.type
_entity.pdbx_description
1 polymer ?
#
loop_
_entity_poly.entity_id
_entity_poly.type
_entity_poly.pdbx_seq_one_letter_code
_entity_poly.pdbx_strand_id
1 'polypeptide(L)'
;MAGSDLTLDEARQRANLAFIASGVEFAFGDAAALPLPVAALRALTPDSAGVEAVHDGGLTAEVLCLHQGGRRWAVKRTRAECRVRNRDGETSFLNELHRHAELAALRAQGAALPGIVAPVYGSLRGGLVVSPWIPGRHPEELDERQARTLLQAGCALIEHGFFEWDYSAGNLLDDGERLWLYDLGYCYRFDPLTQFNSAGHGRDAPQHHLAERIEGRHLFGALLDAPSDAALAAFVGFKQAAVRAYEGLHDRLAAHGANSAVLDHYAGLAAGWRQALAQSPQRLYLLDGWRAHASDLHDDLRGRSCTPRTLRRARWLQQALIDQADLLRAGGALSVDEAGLDDATLLRLYREHEAEAARHQL
;
A
#
# COMPACT_ATOMS: atom_id res chain seq x y z
N MET A 1 11.65 -35.31 -8.90
CA MET A 1 12.42 -34.24 -8.26
C MET A 1 11.46 -33.43 -7.43
N ALA A 2 11.69 -33.31 -6.13
CA ALA A 2 10.83 -32.60 -5.19
C ALA A 2 10.61 -31.16 -5.66
N GLY A 3 9.35 -30.75 -5.84
CA GLY A 3 9.01 -29.38 -6.17
C GLY A 3 9.41 -28.49 -4.99
N SER A 4 10.21 -27.46 -5.26
CA SER A 4 10.56 -26.44 -4.28
C SER A 4 9.28 -25.82 -3.69
N ASP A 5 9.19 -25.77 -2.37
CA ASP A 5 8.14 -25.07 -1.63
C ASP A 5 8.33 -23.56 -1.82
N LEU A 6 7.80 -23.04 -2.94
CA LEU A 6 7.97 -21.62 -3.30
C LEU A 6 7.14 -20.76 -2.37
N THR A 7 7.70 -19.63 -1.98
CA THR A 7 6.92 -18.58 -1.31
C THR A 7 5.84 -18.04 -2.25
N LEU A 8 4.80 -17.42 -1.68
CA LEU A 8 3.74 -16.73 -2.42
C LEU A 8 4.32 -15.66 -3.36
N ASP A 9 5.34 -14.94 -2.91
CA ASP A 9 6.04 -13.93 -3.70
C ASP A 9 6.74 -14.53 -4.92
N GLU A 10 7.51 -15.59 -4.72
CA GLU A 10 8.22 -16.26 -5.81
C GLU A 10 7.25 -16.89 -6.82
N ALA A 11 6.18 -17.52 -6.33
CA ALA A 11 5.15 -18.11 -7.18
C ALA A 11 4.47 -17.04 -8.04
N ARG A 12 4.08 -15.91 -7.43
CA ARG A 12 3.49 -14.75 -8.11
C ARG A 12 4.45 -14.17 -9.15
N GLN A 13 5.69 -13.85 -8.76
CA GLN A 13 6.68 -13.25 -9.64
C GLN A 13 6.94 -14.14 -10.85
N ARG A 14 7.13 -15.45 -10.63
CA ARG A 14 7.32 -16.41 -11.71
C ARG A 14 6.12 -16.46 -12.66
N ALA A 15 4.90 -16.48 -12.13
CA ALA A 15 3.68 -16.52 -12.93
C ALA A 15 3.52 -15.24 -13.79
N ASN A 16 3.72 -14.06 -13.18
CA ASN A 16 3.62 -12.78 -13.89
C ASN A 16 4.69 -12.66 -14.98
N LEU A 17 5.94 -13.01 -14.70
CA LEU A 17 7.03 -12.98 -15.68
C LEU A 17 6.77 -13.96 -16.84
N ALA A 18 6.30 -15.17 -16.54
CA ALA A 18 5.93 -16.14 -17.57
C ALA A 18 4.78 -15.63 -18.44
N PHE A 19 3.78 -14.97 -17.85
CA PHE A 19 2.68 -14.36 -18.60
C PHE A 19 3.18 -13.25 -19.54
N ILE A 20 3.99 -12.31 -19.03
CA ILE A 20 4.56 -11.23 -19.85
C ILE A 20 5.39 -11.82 -21.00
N ALA A 21 6.24 -12.80 -20.71
CA ALA A 21 7.07 -13.46 -21.71
C ALA A 21 6.27 -14.20 -22.80
N SER A 22 5.04 -14.62 -22.49
CA SER A 22 4.17 -15.28 -23.46
C SER A 22 3.67 -14.35 -24.58
N GLY A 23 3.69 -13.02 -24.36
CA GLY A 23 3.16 -12.02 -25.30
C GLY A 23 1.63 -12.05 -25.50
N VAL A 24 0.93 -12.90 -24.73
CA VAL A 24 -0.53 -12.99 -24.72
C VAL A 24 -1.11 -11.69 -24.17
N GLU A 25 -2.22 -11.25 -24.76
CA GLU A 25 -2.93 -10.08 -24.27
C GLU A 25 -3.72 -10.41 -23.01
N PHE A 26 -3.67 -9.51 -22.03
CA PHE A 26 -4.65 -9.46 -20.96
C PHE A 26 -5.45 -8.16 -21.07
N ALA A 27 -6.78 -8.29 -21.12
CA ALA A 27 -7.68 -7.15 -21.07
C ALA A 27 -8.95 -7.51 -20.28
N PHE A 28 -9.56 -6.51 -19.65
CA PHE A 28 -10.86 -6.65 -18.99
C PHE A 28 -11.77 -5.48 -19.35
N GLY A 29 -13.07 -5.67 -19.10
CA GLY A 29 -14.08 -4.66 -19.41
C GLY A 29 -14.48 -4.63 -20.88
N ASP A 30 -15.29 -3.64 -21.23
CA ASP A 30 -15.82 -3.47 -22.58
C ASP A 30 -15.22 -2.23 -23.24
N ALA A 31 -14.47 -2.43 -24.32
CA ALA A 31 -13.88 -1.34 -25.10
C ALA A 31 -14.95 -0.44 -25.75
N ALA A 32 -16.17 -0.95 -25.98
CA ALA A 32 -17.28 -0.15 -26.50
C ALA A 32 -17.87 0.81 -25.45
N ALA A 33 -17.61 0.59 -24.16
CA ALA A 33 -18.03 1.46 -23.07
C ALA A 33 -17.06 2.65 -22.84
N LEU A 34 -15.96 2.72 -23.61
CA LEU A 34 -14.97 3.78 -23.49
C LEU A 34 -15.43 5.10 -24.13
N PRO A 35 -14.97 6.26 -23.62
CA PRO A 35 -15.29 7.56 -24.20
C PRO A 35 -14.70 7.79 -25.60
N LEU A 36 -13.62 7.08 -25.93
CA LEU A 36 -12.94 7.09 -27.22
C LEU A 36 -12.36 5.69 -27.49
N PRO A 37 -12.11 5.31 -28.75
CA PRO A 37 -11.39 4.07 -29.06
C PRO A 37 -10.03 3.99 -28.38
N VAL A 38 -9.58 2.79 -28.01
CA VAL A 38 -8.30 2.56 -27.30
C VAL A 38 -7.12 3.25 -27.97
N ALA A 39 -7.02 3.18 -29.31
CA ALA A 39 -5.95 3.84 -30.06
C ALA A 39 -5.95 5.37 -29.88
N ALA A 40 -7.13 6.00 -29.84
CA ALA A 40 -7.27 7.43 -29.63
C ALA A 40 -6.90 7.83 -28.18
N LEU A 41 -7.32 7.05 -27.18
CA LEU A 41 -6.95 7.27 -25.78
C LEU A 41 -5.44 7.21 -25.56
N ARG A 42 -4.77 6.26 -26.23
CA ARG A 42 -3.31 6.15 -26.19
C ARG A 42 -2.60 7.35 -26.83
N ALA A 43 -3.18 7.91 -27.88
CA ALA A 43 -2.60 9.03 -28.62
C ALA A 43 -2.85 10.41 -27.96
N LEU A 44 -3.59 10.48 -26.85
CA LEU A 44 -3.87 11.75 -26.18
C LEU A 44 -2.57 12.47 -25.76
N THR A 45 -2.57 13.78 -25.90
CA THR A 45 -1.54 14.69 -25.42
C THR A 45 -2.18 15.68 -24.43
N PRO A 46 -1.38 16.43 -23.64
CA PRO A 46 -1.92 17.51 -22.81
C PRO A 46 -2.76 18.52 -23.61
N ASP A 47 -2.44 18.73 -24.89
CA ASP A 47 -3.15 19.66 -25.78
C ASP A 47 -4.33 19.03 -26.52
N SER A 48 -4.63 17.76 -26.29
CA SER A 48 -5.75 17.08 -26.95
C SER A 48 -7.08 17.63 -26.46
N ALA A 49 -8.04 17.78 -27.38
CA ALA A 49 -9.36 18.29 -27.05
C ALA A 49 -10.03 17.46 -25.93
N GLY A 50 -10.53 18.14 -24.90
CA GLY A 50 -11.18 17.54 -23.74
C GLY A 50 -10.21 17.07 -22.65
N VAL A 51 -8.89 17.12 -22.84
CA VAL A 51 -7.95 16.89 -21.74
C VAL A 51 -7.93 18.13 -20.85
N GLU A 52 -8.35 17.96 -19.60
CA GLU A 52 -8.47 19.05 -18.62
C GLU A 52 -7.27 19.11 -17.65
N ALA A 53 -6.60 17.98 -17.42
CA ALA A 53 -5.45 17.89 -16.54
C ALA A 53 -4.55 16.70 -16.90
N VAL A 54 -3.27 16.81 -16.56
CA VAL A 54 -2.28 15.74 -16.66
C VAL A 54 -1.55 15.61 -15.32
N HIS A 55 -1.51 14.39 -14.81
CA HIS A 55 -0.83 14.03 -13.57
C HIS A 55 0.32 13.10 -13.92
N ASP A 56 1.54 13.63 -13.90
CA ASP A 56 2.78 12.94 -14.30
C ASP A 56 3.69 12.59 -13.10
N GLY A 57 3.18 12.70 -11.87
CA GLY A 57 3.93 12.37 -10.66
C GLY A 57 4.17 10.88 -10.43
N GLY A 58 3.44 10.00 -11.14
CA GLY A 58 3.51 8.55 -10.95
C GLY A 58 4.83 7.93 -11.45
N LEU A 59 5.36 6.97 -10.69
CA LEU A 59 6.60 6.25 -11.04
C LEU A 59 6.41 5.26 -12.20
N THR A 60 5.21 4.71 -12.35
CA THR A 60 4.89 3.64 -13.32
C THR A 60 4.00 4.13 -14.47
N ALA A 61 3.24 5.20 -14.24
CA ALA A 61 2.22 5.67 -15.17
C ALA A 61 2.05 7.20 -15.14
N GLU A 62 1.38 7.71 -16.15
CA GLU A 62 0.79 9.06 -16.18
C GLU A 62 -0.74 8.93 -16.21
N VAL A 63 -1.46 9.93 -15.69
CA VAL A 63 -2.93 9.95 -15.69
C VAL A 63 -3.43 11.24 -16.33
N LEU A 64 -4.32 11.12 -17.30
CA LEU A 64 -5.00 12.25 -17.93
C LEU A 64 -6.45 12.31 -17.46
N CYS A 65 -6.91 13.52 -17.12
CA CYS A 65 -8.33 13.80 -16.94
C CYS A 65 -8.93 14.16 -18.30
N LEU A 66 -9.72 13.26 -18.89
CA LEU A 66 -10.43 13.47 -20.15
C LEU A 66 -11.89 13.78 -19.88
N HIS A 67 -12.37 14.93 -20.30
CA HIS A 67 -13.78 15.25 -20.37
C HIS A 67 -14.34 14.91 -21.75
N GLN A 68 -15.22 13.90 -21.79
CA GLN A 68 -15.85 13.45 -23.02
C GLN A 68 -17.26 12.92 -22.73
N GLY A 69 -18.22 13.30 -23.57
CA GLY A 69 -19.62 12.89 -23.41
C GLY A 69 -20.26 13.38 -22.10
N GLY A 70 -19.88 14.58 -21.62
CA GLY A 70 -20.40 15.18 -20.39
C GLY A 70 -19.91 14.52 -19.09
N ARG A 71 -18.89 13.66 -19.16
CA ARG A 71 -18.29 12.97 -18.01
C ARG A 71 -16.78 13.10 -18.04
N ARG A 72 -16.17 13.09 -16.86
CA ARG A 72 -14.72 13.05 -16.71
C ARG A 72 -14.23 11.61 -16.52
N TRP A 73 -13.10 11.31 -17.13
CA TRP A 73 -12.46 10.01 -17.15
C TRP A 73 -11.01 10.15 -16.71
N ALA A 74 -10.53 9.22 -15.89
CA ALA A 74 -9.12 9.03 -15.64
C ALA A 74 -8.57 8.02 -16.64
N VAL A 75 -7.62 8.46 -17.45
CA VAL A 75 -6.92 7.64 -18.45
C VAL A 75 -5.49 7.42 -17.96
N LYS A 76 -5.26 6.29 -17.27
CA LYS A 76 -3.93 5.89 -16.78
C LYS A 76 -3.18 5.17 -17.89
N ARG A 77 -1.97 5.64 -18.21
CA ARG A 77 -1.11 5.07 -19.25
C ARG A 77 0.23 4.65 -18.68
N THR A 78 0.67 3.44 -19.02
CA THR A 78 2.01 2.98 -18.65
C THR A 78 3.08 3.85 -19.30
N ARG A 79 4.12 4.21 -18.55
CA ARG A 79 5.32 4.82 -19.13
C ARG A 79 6.04 3.82 -20.02
N ALA A 80 6.76 4.33 -21.02
CA ALA A 80 7.67 3.51 -21.84
C ALA A 80 8.82 2.91 -20.99
N GLU A 81 9.23 3.61 -19.93
CA GLU A 81 10.21 3.14 -18.94
C GLU A 81 9.62 3.25 -17.53
N CYS A 82 9.52 2.12 -16.82
CA CYS A 82 9.13 2.09 -15.40
C CYS A 82 10.25 2.70 -14.55
N ARG A 83 9.92 3.65 -13.66
CA ARG A 83 10.93 4.28 -12.78
C ARG A 83 11.31 3.41 -11.58
N VAL A 84 10.49 2.41 -11.24
CA VAL A 84 10.79 1.41 -10.19
C VAL A 84 11.58 0.26 -10.79
N ARG A 85 12.81 0.03 -10.32
CA ARG A 85 13.76 -0.93 -10.90
C ARG A 85 13.87 -2.21 -10.06
N ASN A 86 12.75 -2.85 -9.80
CA ASN A 86 12.69 -4.19 -9.19
C ASN A 86 11.64 -5.08 -9.90
N ARG A 87 11.65 -6.39 -9.61
CA ARG A 87 10.78 -7.38 -10.28
C ARG A 87 9.28 -7.07 -10.10
N ASP A 88 8.89 -6.60 -8.93
CA ASP A 88 7.50 -6.25 -8.65
C ASP A 88 7.09 -4.97 -9.42
N GLY A 89 8.00 -4.02 -9.59
CA GLY A 89 7.83 -2.84 -10.45
C GLY A 89 7.64 -3.20 -11.93
N GLU A 90 8.42 -4.14 -12.46
CA GLU A 90 8.29 -4.65 -13.84
C GLU A 90 6.95 -5.33 -14.11
N THR A 91 6.36 -5.98 -13.10
CA THR A 91 5.10 -6.72 -13.22
C THR A 91 3.88 -5.98 -12.68
N SER A 92 4.08 -4.80 -12.08
CA SER A 92 3.06 -3.99 -11.39
C SER A 92 1.82 -3.70 -12.25
N PHE A 93 2.01 -3.33 -13.51
CA PHE A 93 0.88 -3.01 -14.40
C PHE A 93 0.03 -4.24 -14.74
N LEU A 94 0.65 -5.38 -15.05
CA LEU A 94 -0.07 -6.64 -15.23
C LEU A 94 -0.83 -7.02 -13.95
N ASN A 95 -0.18 -6.85 -12.80
CA ASN A 95 -0.79 -7.12 -11.51
C ASN A 95 -2.03 -6.25 -11.28
N GLU A 96 -1.93 -4.94 -11.50
CA GLU A 96 -3.05 -3.99 -11.40
C GLU A 96 -4.23 -4.41 -12.30
N LEU A 97 -3.96 -4.83 -13.54
CA LEU A 97 -4.99 -5.33 -14.45
C LEU A 97 -5.70 -6.57 -13.91
N HIS A 98 -4.94 -7.57 -13.44
CA HIS A 98 -5.51 -8.77 -12.81
C HIS A 98 -6.37 -8.41 -11.60
N ARG A 99 -5.89 -7.51 -10.74
CA ARG A 99 -6.61 -7.08 -9.53
C ARG A 99 -7.92 -6.39 -9.88
N HIS A 100 -7.94 -5.47 -10.84
CA HIS A 100 -9.19 -4.83 -11.25
C HIS A 100 -10.20 -5.82 -11.84
N ALA A 101 -9.75 -6.77 -12.65
CA ALA A 101 -10.62 -7.80 -13.22
C ALA A 101 -11.25 -8.69 -12.12
N GLU A 102 -10.44 -9.16 -11.17
CA GLU A 102 -10.90 -10.00 -10.05
C GLU A 102 -11.85 -9.22 -9.13
N LEU A 103 -11.53 -7.97 -8.79
CA LEU A 103 -12.39 -7.12 -7.96
C LEU A 103 -13.69 -6.73 -8.68
N ALA A 104 -13.69 -6.58 -10.00
CA ALA A 104 -14.91 -6.35 -10.77
C ALA A 104 -15.83 -7.58 -10.72
N ALA A 105 -15.27 -8.78 -10.84
CA ALA A 105 -16.03 -10.02 -10.70
C ALA A 105 -16.66 -10.16 -9.30
N LEU A 106 -15.93 -9.78 -8.24
CA LEU A 106 -16.47 -9.77 -6.87
C LEU A 106 -17.61 -8.77 -6.69
N ARG A 107 -17.48 -7.55 -7.23
CA ARG A 107 -18.59 -6.57 -7.19
C ARG A 107 -19.83 -7.09 -7.91
N ALA A 108 -19.66 -7.77 -9.04
CA ALA A 108 -20.77 -8.41 -9.76
C ALA A 108 -21.45 -9.52 -8.94
N GLN A 109 -20.73 -10.15 -8.01
CA GLN A 109 -21.26 -11.13 -7.05
C GLN A 109 -21.84 -10.49 -5.78
N GLY A 110 -21.84 -9.17 -5.67
CA GLY A 110 -22.40 -8.42 -4.54
C GLY A 110 -21.41 -8.03 -3.44
N ALA A 111 -20.10 -8.24 -3.64
CA ALA A 111 -19.10 -7.83 -2.67
C ALA A 111 -19.07 -6.30 -2.48
N ALA A 112 -19.08 -5.86 -1.22
CA ALA A 112 -18.94 -4.46 -0.87
C ALA A 112 -17.45 -4.08 -0.79
N LEU A 113 -16.96 -3.32 -1.77
CA LEU A 113 -15.58 -2.83 -1.84
C LEU A 113 -15.54 -1.29 -1.76
N PRO A 114 -15.88 -0.70 -0.60
CA PRO A 114 -15.94 0.75 -0.45
C PRO A 114 -14.55 1.36 -0.59
N GLY A 115 -14.46 2.50 -1.28
CA GLY A 115 -13.20 3.24 -1.40
C GLY A 115 -12.15 2.54 -2.25
N ILE A 116 -12.52 1.53 -3.05
CA ILE A 116 -11.63 0.92 -4.05
C ILE A 116 -12.11 1.35 -5.43
N VAL A 117 -11.22 1.92 -6.24
CA VAL A 117 -11.54 2.33 -7.61
C VAL A 117 -12.10 1.16 -8.43
N ALA A 118 -13.01 1.47 -9.36
CA ALA A 118 -13.62 0.52 -10.28
C ALA A 118 -13.40 0.97 -11.73
N PRO A 119 -12.25 0.64 -12.33
CA PRO A 119 -12.02 0.92 -13.74
C PRO A 119 -12.99 0.15 -14.62
N VAL A 120 -13.36 0.75 -15.75
CA VAL A 120 -14.29 0.15 -16.72
C VAL A 120 -13.57 -0.68 -17.78
N TYR A 121 -12.27 -0.45 -17.95
CA TYR A 121 -11.46 -1.10 -18.97
C TYR A 121 -9.98 -1.10 -18.58
N GLY A 122 -9.28 -2.16 -18.96
CA GLY A 122 -7.82 -2.20 -18.94
C GLY A 122 -7.27 -3.12 -20.01
N SER A 123 -6.08 -2.81 -20.53
CA SER A 123 -5.39 -3.59 -21.56
C SER A 123 -3.88 -3.56 -21.37
N LEU A 124 -3.26 -4.74 -21.37
CA LEU A 124 -1.82 -4.92 -21.20
C LEU A 124 -1.06 -4.36 -22.40
N ARG A 125 -1.35 -4.81 -23.62
CA ARG A 125 -0.72 -4.31 -24.86
C ARG A 125 -1.13 -2.88 -25.17
N GLY A 126 -2.31 -2.47 -24.72
CA GLY A 126 -2.76 -1.09 -24.76
C GLY A 126 -1.99 -0.18 -23.81
N GLY A 127 -1.38 -0.73 -22.76
CA GLY A 127 -0.73 0.05 -21.71
C GLY A 127 -1.69 1.03 -21.04
N LEU A 128 -2.96 0.64 -20.88
CA LEU A 128 -4.06 1.54 -20.54
C LEU A 128 -4.96 0.97 -19.43
N VAL A 129 -5.33 1.80 -18.46
CA VAL A 129 -6.45 1.58 -17.54
C VAL A 129 -7.35 2.82 -17.58
N VAL A 130 -8.66 2.62 -17.72
CA VAL A 130 -9.64 3.71 -17.83
C VAL A 130 -10.68 3.56 -16.74
N SER A 131 -10.87 4.63 -15.96
CA SER A 131 -11.86 4.68 -14.89
C SER A 131 -12.64 6.00 -14.92
N PRO A 132 -13.82 6.07 -14.29
CA PRO A 132 -14.45 7.35 -14.00
C PRO A 132 -13.52 8.23 -13.18
N TRP A 133 -13.49 9.53 -13.47
CA TRP A 133 -12.69 10.48 -12.70
C TRP A 133 -13.20 10.62 -11.27
N ILE A 134 -12.29 10.56 -10.30
CA ILE A 134 -12.59 10.83 -8.90
C ILE A 134 -12.30 12.31 -8.62
N PRO A 135 -13.30 13.14 -8.29
CA PRO A 135 -13.10 14.55 -8.00
C PRO A 135 -12.56 14.73 -6.57
N GLY A 136 -11.34 14.25 -6.33
CA GLY A 136 -10.71 14.27 -5.01
C GLY A 136 -9.32 14.92 -4.99
N ARG A 137 -8.74 14.99 -3.78
CA ARG A 137 -7.39 15.49 -3.53
C ARG A 137 -6.56 14.46 -2.78
N HIS A 138 -5.24 14.48 -2.95
CA HIS A 138 -4.37 13.65 -2.13
C HIS A 138 -4.44 14.11 -0.67
N PRO A 139 -4.71 13.21 0.29
CA PRO A 139 -4.65 13.54 1.70
C PRO A 139 -3.20 13.80 2.13
N GLU A 140 -2.93 14.95 2.76
CA GLU A 140 -1.63 15.26 3.37
C GLU A 140 -1.49 14.60 4.76
N GLU A 141 -2.62 14.52 5.48
CA GLU A 141 -2.77 13.90 6.79
C GLU A 141 -3.91 12.87 6.74
N LEU A 142 -3.99 12.00 7.76
CA LEU A 142 -5.10 11.09 7.96
C LEU A 142 -5.93 11.53 9.17
N ASP A 143 -7.01 12.26 8.91
CA ASP A 143 -8.03 12.54 9.92
C ASP A 143 -8.79 11.26 10.34
N GLU A 144 -9.65 11.37 11.36
CA GLU A 144 -10.39 10.22 11.88
C GLU A 144 -11.31 9.56 10.82
N ARG A 145 -11.95 10.35 9.95
CA ARG A 145 -12.83 9.82 8.89
C ARG A 145 -11.99 9.11 7.84
N GLN A 146 -10.91 9.74 7.39
CA GLN A 146 -9.97 9.21 6.41
C GLN A 146 -9.38 7.89 6.91
N ALA A 147 -8.81 7.86 8.12
CA ALA A 147 -8.29 6.65 8.75
C ALA A 147 -9.33 5.52 8.79
N ARG A 148 -10.56 5.83 9.24
CA ARG A 148 -11.65 4.84 9.30
C ARG A 148 -12.03 4.29 7.93
N THR A 149 -12.22 5.16 6.94
CA THR A 149 -12.62 4.74 5.59
C THR A 149 -11.52 3.93 4.90
N LEU A 150 -10.25 4.29 5.10
CA LEU A 150 -9.11 3.56 4.57
C LEU A 150 -8.98 2.17 5.20
N LEU A 151 -9.11 2.08 6.53
CA LEU A 151 -9.12 0.81 7.26
C LEU A 151 -10.27 -0.08 6.81
N GLN A 152 -11.46 0.48 6.58
CA GLN A 152 -12.62 -0.26 6.05
C GLN A 152 -12.33 -0.81 4.64
N ALA A 153 -11.78 0.01 3.75
CA ALA A 153 -11.41 -0.42 2.40
C ALA A 153 -10.36 -1.55 2.43
N GLY A 154 -9.32 -1.41 3.26
CA GLY A 154 -8.29 -2.44 3.41
C GLY A 154 -8.79 -3.73 4.05
N CYS A 155 -9.69 -3.65 5.05
CA CYS A 155 -10.30 -4.84 5.63
C CYS A 155 -11.20 -5.58 4.62
N ALA A 156 -11.92 -4.85 3.76
CA ALA A 156 -12.72 -5.46 2.69
C ALA A 156 -11.85 -6.17 1.65
N LEU A 157 -10.67 -5.61 1.32
CA LEU A 157 -9.68 -6.30 0.48
C LEU A 157 -9.20 -7.60 1.15
N ILE A 158 -8.79 -7.53 2.41
CA ILE A 158 -8.28 -8.69 3.17
C ILE A 158 -9.33 -9.79 3.26
N GLU A 159 -10.57 -9.46 3.60
CA GLU A 159 -11.68 -10.42 3.68
C GLU A 159 -11.87 -11.22 2.39
N HIS A 160 -11.59 -10.60 1.24
CA HIS A 160 -11.68 -11.25 -0.06
C HIS A 160 -10.36 -11.83 -0.57
N GLY A 161 -9.30 -11.85 0.24
CA GLY A 161 -8.00 -12.44 -0.09
C GLY A 161 -7.09 -11.55 -0.92
N PHE A 162 -7.19 -10.23 -0.72
CA PHE A 162 -6.31 -9.23 -1.32
C PHE A 162 -5.55 -8.47 -0.24
N PHE A 163 -4.24 -8.37 -0.40
CA PHE A 163 -3.38 -7.60 0.48
C PHE A 163 -2.70 -6.51 -0.33
N GLU A 164 -3.10 -5.26 -0.11
CA GLU A 164 -2.43 -4.08 -0.67
C GLU A 164 -1.22 -3.72 0.20
N TRP A 165 -0.12 -3.41 -0.46
CA TRP A 165 1.14 -3.06 0.19
C TRP A 165 1.41 -1.56 0.20
N ASP A 166 0.80 -0.79 -0.70
CA ASP A 166 1.09 0.62 -0.94
C ASP A 166 -0.10 1.56 -0.68
N TYR A 167 -0.35 1.81 0.61
CA TYR A 167 -1.34 2.79 1.09
C TYR A 167 -0.79 4.23 1.14
N SER A 168 0.20 4.57 0.31
CA SER A 168 0.80 5.92 0.32
C SER A 168 -0.20 7.01 -0.05
N ALA A 169 0.02 8.23 0.46
CA ALA A 169 -0.81 9.40 0.13
C ALA A 169 -0.95 9.62 -1.38
N GLY A 170 0.10 9.31 -2.14
CA GLY A 170 0.14 9.40 -3.60
C GLY A 170 -0.68 8.35 -4.34
N ASN A 171 -1.30 7.39 -3.65
CA ASN A 171 -2.23 6.39 -4.21
C ASN A 171 -3.66 6.57 -3.66
N LEU A 172 -3.92 7.67 -2.95
CA LEU A 172 -5.19 7.96 -2.32
C LEU A 172 -5.80 9.26 -2.85
N LEU A 173 -7.13 9.28 -3.04
CA LEU A 173 -7.90 10.50 -3.31
C LEU A 173 -9.03 10.61 -2.31
N ASP A 174 -9.16 11.77 -1.68
CA ASP A 174 -10.29 12.12 -0.83
C ASP A 174 -11.28 13.00 -1.60
N ASP A 175 -12.52 12.52 -1.76
CA ASP A 175 -13.60 13.28 -2.39
C ASP A 175 -14.43 14.10 -1.39
N GLY A 176 -14.05 14.08 -0.10
CA GLY A 176 -14.77 14.73 1.00
C GLY A 176 -15.79 13.82 1.70
N GLU A 177 -16.19 12.71 1.07
CA GLU A 177 -17.04 11.69 1.68
C GLU A 177 -16.22 10.46 2.09
N ARG A 178 -15.35 9.97 1.19
CA ARG A 178 -14.50 8.79 1.42
C ARG A 178 -13.11 8.94 0.80
N LEU A 179 -12.18 8.13 1.30
CA LEU A 179 -10.93 7.86 0.60
C LEU A 179 -11.10 6.80 -0.48
N TRP A 180 -10.42 7.03 -1.60
CA TRP A 180 -10.32 6.13 -2.73
C TRP A 180 -8.88 5.66 -2.88
N LEU A 181 -8.66 4.36 -2.75
CA LEU A 181 -7.46 3.67 -3.21
C LEU A 181 -7.62 3.35 -4.69
N TYR A 182 -6.68 3.83 -5.51
CA TYR A 182 -6.80 3.74 -6.96
C TYR A 182 -5.65 3.04 -7.69
N ASP A 183 -4.49 2.86 -7.07
CA ASP A 183 -3.39 2.10 -7.65
C ASP A 183 -3.27 0.76 -6.92
N LEU A 184 -3.45 -0.34 -7.66
CA LEU A 184 -3.40 -1.70 -7.13
C LEU A 184 -2.21 -2.49 -7.69
N GLY A 185 -1.18 -1.80 -8.17
CA GLY A 185 0.03 -2.42 -8.70
C GLY A 185 0.75 -3.35 -7.71
N TYR A 186 0.63 -3.08 -6.41
CA TYR A 186 1.20 -3.90 -5.33
C TYR A 186 0.14 -4.63 -4.50
N CYS A 187 -1.07 -4.83 -5.03
CA CYS A 187 -2.09 -5.65 -4.40
C CYS A 187 -1.96 -7.13 -4.80
N TYR A 188 -1.78 -8.01 -3.82
CA TYR A 188 -1.50 -9.42 -4.08
C TYR A 188 -2.50 -10.36 -3.42
N ARG A 189 -2.68 -11.53 -4.05
CA ARG A 189 -3.58 -12.58 -3.58
C ARG A 189 -2.96 -13.36 -2.42
N PHE A 190 -3.81 -13.77 -1.50
CA PHE A 190 -3.53 -14.74 -0.44
C PHE A 190 -4.83 -15.43 -0.01
N ASP A 191 -4.74 -16.48 0.81
CA ASP A 191 -5.91 -17.12 1.42
C ASP A 191 -6.18 -16.53 2.82
N PRO A 192 -7.20 -15.67 2.98
CA PRO A 192 -7.45 -14.99 4.25
C PRO A 192 -8.01 -15.92 5.32
N LEU A 193 -8.37 -17.16 4.99
CA LEU A 193 -8.85 -18.14 5.96
C LEU A 193 -7.70 -18.91 6.59
N THR A 194 -6.52 -18.91 5.97
CA THR A 194 -5.38 -19.70 6.43
C THR A 194 -4.07 -18.94 6.57
N GLN A 195 -3.95 -17.76 5.96
CA GLN A 195 -2.76 -16.92 5.90
C GLN A 195 -3.06 -15.50 6.46
N PHE A 196 -2.03 -14.82 6.93
CA PHE A 196 -2.10 -13.45 7.48
C PHE A 196 -1.98 -12.39 6.38
N ASN A 197 -1.16 -12.65 5.35
CA ASN A 197 -0.87 -11.73 4.25
C ASN A 197 -0.32 -12.50 3.04
N SER A 198 0.18 -11.76 2.04
CA SER A 198 0.71 -12.27 0.78
C SER A 198 2.24 -12.44 0.73
N ALA A 199 2.95 -12.18 1.83
CA ALA A 199 4.41 -12.34 1.91
C ALA A 199 4.82 -13.76 2.30
N GLY A 200 5.98 -14.21 1.83
CA GLY A 200 6.60 -15.46 2.26
C GLY A 200 5.65 -16.65 2.05
N HIS A 201 5.46 -17.49 3.06
CA HIS A 201 4.47 -18.57 3.04
C HIS A 201 3.08 -18.14 3.54
N GLY A 202 2.87 -16.84 3.71
CA GLY A 202 1.62 -16.22 4.16
C GLY A 202 1.42 -16.22 5.67
N ARG A 203 2.31 -16.86 6.45
CA ARG A 203 2.22 -16.94 7.92
C ARG A 203 3.52 -16.63 8.65
N ASP A 204 4.62 -16.56 7.92
CA ASP A 204 5.98 -16.35 8.39
C ASP A 204 6.34 -14.87 8.57
N ALA A 205 5.53 -13.96 8.01
CA ALA A 205 5.75 -12.53 8.12
C ALA A 205 4.57 -11.78 8.79
N PRO A 206 4.15 -12.15 10.02
CA PRO A 206 2.98 -11.56 10.69
C PRO A 206 3.11 -10.07 11.00
N GLN A 207 4.32 -9.51 10.97
CA GLN A 207 4.55 -8.06 11.13
C GLN A 207 3.92 -7.23 10.01
N HIS A 208 3.69 -7.82 8.82
CA HIS A 208 3.04 -7.14 7.73
C HIS A 208 1.52 -7.30 7.84
N HIS A 209 0.85 -6.22 8.21
CA HIS A 209 -0.60 -6.17 8.32
C HIS A 209 -1.13 -4.78 7.92
N LEU A 210 -2.43 -4.67 7.66
CA LEU A 210 -3.05 -3.44 7.12
C LEU A 210 -2.65 -2.15 7.85
N ALA A 211 -2.79 -2.10 9.18
CA ALA A 211 -2.49 -0.91 9.96
C ALA A 211 -1.01 -0.52 9.84
N GLU A 212 -0.11 -1.50 9.86
CA GLU A 212 1.33 -1.26 9.74
C GLU A 212 1.69 -0.77 8.32
N ARG A 213 1.04 -1.29 7.26
CA ARG A 213 1.22 -0.76 5.90
C ARG A 213 0.73 0.69 5.77
N ILE A 214 -0.42 1.04 6.35
CA ILE A 214 -0.90 2.44 6.38
C ILE A 214 0.05 3.33 7.20
N GLU A 215 0.54 2.81 8.33
CA GLU A 215 1.47 3.50 9.22
C GLU A 215 2.78 3.86 8.51
N GLY A 216 3.41 2.86 7.90
CA GLY A 216 4.64 3.00 7.13
C GLY A 216 4.46 3.92 5.93
N ARG A 217 3.54 3.58 5.03
CA ARG A 217 3.39 4.23 3.71
C ARG A 217 2.78 5.64 3.78
N HIS A 218 2.09 5.97 4.87
CA HIS A 218 1.38 7.25 4.98
C HIS A 218 1.53 7.91 6.35
N LEU A 219 0.95 7.34 7.41
CA LEU A 219 0.73 8.05 8.69
C LEU A 219 2.05 8.63 9.23
N PHE A 220 3.05 7.80 9.52
CA PHE A 220 4.30 8.27 10.11
C PHE A 220 5.09 9.20 9.18
N GLY A 221 4.87 9.11 7.86
CA GLY A 221 5.42 10.06 6.91
C GLY A 221 4.83 11.46 7.07
N ALA A 222 3.53 11.57 7.32
CA ALA A 222 2.84 12.83 7.61
C ALA A 222 3.20 13.36 9.02
N LEU A 223 3.31 12.47 10.01
CA LEU A 223 3.59 12.86 11.39
C LEU A 223 5.00 13.44 11.61
N LEU A 224 5.94 13.25 10.67
CA LEU A 224 7.26 13.89 10.74
C LEU A 224 7.18 15.42 10.78
N ASP A 225 6.15 16.00 10.18
CA ASP A 225 5.93 17.45 10.09
C ASP A 225 5.07 18.02 11.22
N ALA A 226 4.44 17.15 12.02
CA ALA A 226 3.53 17.54 13.07
C ALA A 226 4.25 17.84 14.40
N PRO A 227 3.77 18.80 15.21
CA PRO A 227 4.21 18.95 16.60
C PRO A 227 3.98 17.66 17.39
N SER A 228 4.87 17.34 18.35
CA SER A 228 4.86 16.06 19.08
C SER A 228 3.49 15.68 19.67
N ASP A 229 2.77 16.64 20.29
CA ASP A 229 1.47 16.36 20.90
C ASP A 229 0.38 16.08 19.85
N ALA A 230 0.41 16.81 18.73
CA ALA A 230 -0.50 16.59 17.61
C ALA A 230 -0.23 15.24 16.93
N ALA A 231 1.05 14.89 16.74
CA ALA A 231 1.47 13.61 16.18
C ALA A 231 0.99 12.44 17.04
N LEU A 232 1.17 12.53 18.36
CA LEU A 232 0.70 11.52 19.28
C LEU A 232 -0.82 11.39 19.27
N ALA A 233 -1.56 12.52 19.26
CA ALA A 233 -3.01 12.51 19.22
C ALA A 233 -3.55 11.86 17.93
N ALA A 234 -2.98 12.22 16.77
CA ALA A 234 -3.33 11.63 15.49
C ALA A 234 -3.04 10.12 15.46
N PHE A 235 -1.88 9.70 15.97
CA PHE A 235 -1.53 8.28 16.10
C PHE A 235 -2.49 7.51 17.01
N VAL A 236 -2.83 8.06 18.17
CA VAL A 236 -3.80 7.43 19.11
C VAL A 236 -5.17 7.28 18.44
N GLY A 237 -5.65 8.32 17.75
CA GLY A 237 -6.90 8.26 16.99
C GLY A 237 -6.88 7.17 15.92
N PHE A 238 -5.79 7.09 15.15
CA PHE A 238 -5.58 6.04 14.16
C PHE A 238 -5.62 4.64 14.78
N LYS A 239 -4.85 4.41 15.86
CA LYS A 239 -4.80 3.09 16.53
C LYS A 239 -6.14 2.67 17.12
N GLN A 240 -6.90 3.61 17.68
CA GLN A 240 -8.26 3.33 18.13
C GLN A 240 -9.19 2.92 16.98
N ALA A 241 -9.05 3.55 15.81
CA ALA A 241 -9.77 3.14 14.61
C ALA A 241 -9.32 1.74 14.12
N ALA A 242 -8.01 1.46 14.16
CA ALA A 242 -7.44 0.17 13.77
C ALA A 242 -7.91 -0.99 14.66
N VAL A 243 -7.99 -0.78 15.99
CA VAL A 243 -8.57 -1.76 16.93
C VAL A 243 -9.98 -2.15 16.51
N ARG A 244 -10.85 -1.16 16.29
CA ARG A 244 -12.25 -1.41 15.85
C ARG A 244 -12.32 -2.12 14.50
N ALA A 245 -11.43 -1.75 13.58
CA ALA A 245 -11.38 -2.37 12.26
C ALA A 245 -10.99 -3.85 12.35
N TYR A 246 -10.03 -4.19 13.21
CA TYR A 246 -9.54 -5.56 13.38
C TYR A 246 -10.49 -6.45 14.16
N GLU A 247 -11.20 -5.90 15.15
CA GLU A 247 -12.33 -6.60 15.79
C GLU A 247 -13.41 -6.95 14.76
N GLY A 248 -13.82 -5.98 13.95
CA GLY A 248 -14.81 -6.24 12.90
C GLY A 248 -14.32 -7.20 11.82
N LEU A 249 -13.04 -7.13 11.43
CA LEU A 249 -12.45 -8.06 10.47
C LEU A 249 -12.37 -9.48 11.04
N HIS A 250 -11.95 -9.63 12.30
CA HIS A 250 -11.95 -10.90 13.01
C HIS A 250 -13.32 -11.57 12.96
N ASP A 251 -14.39 -10.84 13.29
CA ASP A 251 -15.75 -11.40 13.31
C ASP A 251 -16.20 -11.86 11.92
N ARG A 252 -15.89 -11.09 10.87
CA ARG A 252 -16.19 -11.48 9.50
C ARG A 252 -15.38 -12.69 9.06
N LEU A 253 -14.09 -12.76 9.36
CA LEU A 253 -13.25 -13.92 9.02
C LEU A 253 -13.70 -15.18 9.79
N ALA A 254 -14.10 -15.05 11.05
CA ALA A 254 -14.66 -16.14 11.84
C ALA A 254 -15.96 -16.67 11.21
N ALA A 255 -16.85 -15.77 10.77
CA ALA A 255 -18.08 -16.15 10.07
C ALA A 255 -17.81 -16.87 8.74
N HIS A 256 -16.69 -16.59 8.08
CA HIS A 256 -16.23 -17.26 6.87
C HIS A 256 -15.38 -18.52 7.12
N GLY A 257 -15.20 -18.93 8.38
CA GLY A 257 -14.49 -20.17 8.72
C GLY A 257 -12.96 -20.06 8.70
N ALA A 258 -12.40 -18.87 8.96
CA ALA A 258 -10.96 -18.71 9.12
C ALA A 258 -10.44 -19.57 10.28
N ASN A 259 -9.21 -20.07 10.14
CA ASN A 259 -8.60 -20.93 11.15
C ASN A 259 -8.21 -20.14 12.41
N SER A 260 -7.97 -20.86 13.51
CA SER A 260 -7.67 -20.24 14.81
C SER A 260 -6.46 -19.31 14.76
N ALA A 261 -5.43 -19.64 13.99
CA ALA A 261 -4.24 -18.80 13.94
C ALA A 261 -4.50 -17.43 13.28
N VAL A 262 -5.33 -17.37 12.24
CA VAL A 262 -5.73 -16.09 11.63
C VAL A 262 -6.56 -15.28 12.62
N LEU A 263 -7.50 -15.93 13.32
CA LEU A 263 -8.33 -15.27 14.33
C LEU A 263 -7.49 -14.74 15.50
N ASP A 264 -6.60 -15.58 16.04
CA ASP A 264 -5.69 -15.23 17.13
C ASP A 264 -4.74 -14.09 16.73
N HIS A 265 -4.31 -14.03 15.47
CA HIS A 265 -3.47 -12.95 14.96
C HIS A 265 -4.17 -11.59 15.06
N TYR A 266 -5.37 -11.44 14.50
CA TYR A 266 -6.10 -10.16 14.54
C TYR A 266 -6.60 -9.81 15.94
N ALA A 267 -7.07 -10.80 16.71
CA ALA A 267 -7.47 -10.61 18.10
C ALA A 267 -6.29 -10.16 18.97
N GLY A 268 -5.11 -10.78 18.78
CA GLY A 268 -3.88 -10.43 19.48
C GLY A 268 -3.40 -9.00 19.19
N LEU A 269 -3.42 -8.58 17.91
CA LEU A 269 -3.08 -7.20 17.52
C LEU A 269 -4.03 -6.18 18.18
N ALA A 270 -5.35 -6.39 18.07
CA ALA A 270 -6.34 -5.50 18.65
C ALA A 270 -6.22 -5.42 20.19
N ALA A 271 -6.05 -6.56 20.86
CA ALA A 271 -5.89 -6.60 22.32
C ALA A 271 -4.58 -5.92 22.77
N GLY A 272 -3.47 -6.19 22.07
CA GLY A 272 -2.17 -5.59 22.34
C GLY A 272 -2.20 -4.06 22.23
N TRP A 273 -2.81 -3.53 21.17
CA TRP A 273 -2.96 -2.08 21.02
C TRP A 273 -3.88 -1.48 22.07
N ARG A 274 -5.01 -2.12 22.40
CA ARG A 274 -5.90 -1.62 23.46
C ARG A 274 -5.18 -1.50 24.80
N GLN A 275 -4.39 -2.51 25.16
CA GLN A 275 -3.59 -2.48 26.38
C GLN A 275 -2.51 -1.38 26.32
N ALA A 276 -1.75 -1.31 25.23
CA ALA A 276 -0.66 -0.36 25.09
C ALA A 276 -1.15 1.10 25.08
N LEU A 277 -2.29 1.38 24.44
CA LEU A 277 -2.96 2.69 24.46
C LEU A 277 -3.40 3.10 25.87
N ALA A 278 -3.85 2.15 26.69
CA ALA A 278 -4.27 2.42 28.06
C ALA A 278 -3.08 2.63 29.02
N GLN A 279 -1.94 1.99 28.75
CA GLN A 279 -0.77 2.01 29.63
C GLN A 279 0.20 3.14 29.28
N SER A 280 0.63 3.23 28.02
CA SER A 280 1.62 4.20 27.56
C SER A 280 1.52 4.42 26.05
N PRO A 281 0.64 5.33 25.59
CA PRO A 281 0.50 5.62 24.16
C PRO A 281 1.79 6.19 23.55
N GLN A 282 2.61 6.90 24.32
CA GLN A 282 3.91 7.42 23.88
C GLN A 282 4.90 6.29 23.59
N ARG A 283 4.93 5.26 24.43
CA ARG A 283 5.76 4.07 24.18
C ARG A 283 5.27 3.36 22.92
N LEU A 284 3.97 3.17 22.75
CA LEU A 284 3.43 2.54 21.54
C LEU A 284 3.79 3.35 20.28
N TYR A 285 3.66 4.68 20.33
CA TYR A 285 4.04 5.59 19.25
C TYR A 285 5.52 5.42 18.85
N LEU A 286 6.42 5.36 19.83
CA LEU A 286 7.85 5.16 19.57
C LEU A 286 8.12 3.80 18.89
N LEU A 287 7.53 2.72 19.40
CA LEU A 287 7.80 1.38 18.90
C LEU A 287 7.24 1.16 17.49
N ASP A 288 6.02 1.63 17.23
CA ASP A 288 5.40 1.51 15.91
C ASP A 288 6.01 2.52 14.93
N GLY A 289 6.42 3.70 15.40
CA GLY A 289 7.17 4.66 14.61
C GLY A 289 8.49 4.10 14.13
N TRP A 290 9.24 3.40 14.99
CA TRP A 290 10.44 2.69 14.58
C TRP A 290 10.17 1.71 13.45
N ARG A 291 9.21 0.79 13.64
CA ARG A 291 8.87 -0.24 12.64
C ARG A 291 8.43 0.39 11.31
N ALA A 292 7.55 1.39 11.38
CA ALA A 292 7.02 2.09 10.21
C ALA A 292 8.10 2.85 9.44
N HIS A 293 8.98 3.58 10.14
CA HIS A 293 10.08 4.30 9.50
C HIS A 293 11.13 3.36 8.91
N ALA A 294 11.50 2.30 9.63
CA ALA A 294 12.47 1.31 9.17
C ALA A 294 11.97 0.54 7.95
N SER A 295 10.71 0.06 7.98
CA SER A 295 10.11 -0.66 6.84
C SER A 295 10.02 0.23 5.60
N ASP A 296 9.52 1.48 5.72
CA ASP A 296 9.35 2.35 4.56
C ASP A 296 10.69 2.79 3.96
N LEU A 297 11.70 3.07 4.81
CA LEU A 297 13.07 3.37 4.37
C LEU A 297 13.66 2.20 3.56
N HIS A 298 13.47 0.97 4.04
CA HIS A 298 13.95 -0.22 3.35
C HIS A 298 13.25 -0.44 1.99
N ASP A 299 11.94 -0.23 1.94
CA ASP A 299 11.15 -0.33 0.71
C ASP A 299 11.63 0.72 -0.32
N ASP A 300 11.86 1.97 0.10
CA ASP A 300 12.36 3.04 -0.77
C ASP A 300 13.78 2.78 -1.29
N LEU A 301 14.68 2.27 -0.45
CA LEU A 301 16.04 1.91 -0.83
C LEU A 301 16.04 0.78 -1.87
N ARG A 302 15.26 -0.29 -1.62
CA ARG A 302 15.09 -1.41 -2.56
C ARG A 302 14.49 -0.97 -3.88
N GLY A 303 13.50 -0.08 -3.84
CA GLY A 303 12.84 0.47 -5.03
C GLY A 303 13.66 1.53 -5.78
N ARG A 304 14.69 2.09 -5.14
CA ARG A 304 15.41 3.30 -5.58
C ARG A 304 14.45 4.46 -5.85
N SER A 305 13.46 4.60 -4.98
CA SER A 305 12.38 5.60 -5.06
C SER A 305 12.50 6.65 -3.96
N CYS A 306 13.72 6.93 -3.50
CA CYS A 306 13.94 7.78 -2.33
C CYS A 306 13.49 9.23 -2.59
N THR A 307 12.90 9.84 -1.57
CA THR A 307 12.40 11.22 -1.57
C THR A 307 13.04 12.03 -0.44
N PRO A 308 12.83 13.35 -0.37
CA PRO A 308 13.22 14.13 0.81
C PRO A 308 12.65 13.57 2.13
N ARG A 309 11.45 12.96 2.08
CA ARG A 309 10.82 12.32 3.24
C ARG A 309 11.61 11.08 3.68
N THR A 310 12.13 10.28 2.75
CA THR A 310 12.97 9.10 3.05
C THR A 310 14.19 9.46 3.90
N LEU A 311 14.89 10.55 3.57
CA LEU A 311 16.02 11.06 4.36
C LEU A 311 15.61 11.47 5.78
N ARG A 312 14.43 12.09 5.92
CA ARG A 312 13.91 12.47 7.23
C ARG A 312 13.57 11.26 8.10
N ARG A 313 13.05 10.17 7.52
CA ARG A 313 12.84 8.90 8.24
C ARG A 313 14.16 8.34 8.76
N ALA A 314 15.20 8.31 7.93
CA ALA A 314 16.52 7.83 8.34
C ALA A 314 17.07 8.66 9.52
N ARG A 315 16.92 9.99 9.50
CA ARG A 315 17.32 10.86 10.61
C ARG A 315 16.49 10.64 11.86
N TRP A 316 15.18 10.44 11.70
CA TRP A 316 14.29 10.12 12.82
C TRP A 316 14.73 8.83 13.52
N LEU A 317 15.05 7.77 12.76
CA LEU A 317 15.53 6.49 13.30
C LEU A 317 16.84 6.66 14.07
N GLN A 318 17.79 7.43 13.51
CA GLN A 318 19.04 7.75 14.21
C GLN A 318 18.79 8.48 15.53
N GLN A 319 17.92 9.49 15.54
CA GLN A 319 17.61 10.26 16.75
C GLN A 319 16.87 9.42 17.79
N ALA A 320 15.87 8.63 17.37
CA ALA A 320 15.13 7.73 18.25
C ALA A 320 16.05 6.69 18.91
N LEU A 321 17.04 6.17 18.17
CA LEU A 321 18.04 5.25 18.72
C LEU A 321 18.93 5.95 19.76
N ILE A 322 19.40 7.17 19.48
CA ILE A 322 20.24 7.94 20.41
C ILE A 322 19.50 8.23 21.72
N ASP A 323 18.23 8.64 21.62
CA ASP A 323 17.47 9.11 22.78
C ASP A 323 16.80 7.98 23.56
N GLN A 324 16.44 6.87 22.89
CA GLN A 324 15.51 5.87 23.43
C GLN A 324 15.91 4.40 23.15
N ALA A 325 17.20 4.11 22.95
CA ALA A 325 17.71 2.75 22.69
C ALA A 325 17.14 1.68 23.65
N ASP A 326 17.18 1.95 24.96
CA ASP A 326 16.69 1.02 25.98
C ASP A 326 15.20 0.69 25.80
N LEU A 327 14.37 1.69 25.48
CA LEU A 327 12.94 1.48 25.26
C LEU A 327 12.68 0.70 23.97
N LEU A 328 13.41 0.99 22.89
CA LEU A 328 13.30 0.29 21.61
C LEU A 328 13.65 -1.19 21.75
N ARG A 329 14.75 -1.50 22.45
CA ARG A 329 15.19 -2.87 22.73
C ARG A 329 14.23 -3.60 23.64
N ALA A 330 13.85 -3.00 24.77
CA ALA A 330 12.92 -3.61 25.72
C ALA A 330 11.49 -3.75 25.14
N GLY A 331 11.13 -2.95 24.14
CA GLY A 331 9.81 -2.97 23.49
C GLY A 331 9.72 -3.87 22.26
N GLY A 332 10.82 -4.52 21.86
CA GLY A 332 10.84 -5.41 20.70
C GLY A 332 10.49 -4.70 19.39
N ALA A 333 10.86 -3.42 19.24
CA ALA A 333 10.64 -2.68 18.00
C ALA A 333 11.63 -3.10 16.90
N LEU A 334 12.83 -3.52 17.29
CA LEU A 334 13.90 -3.93 16.39
C LEU A 334 13.55 -5.25 15.69
N SER A 335 13.92 -5.37 14.41
CA SER A 335 13.92 -6.66 13.71
C SER A 335 14.92 -7.63 14.34
N VAL A 336 14.84 -8.91 13.97
CA VAL A 336 15.76 -9.93 14.48
C VAL A 336 17.23 -9.57 14.18
N ASP A 337 17.49 -9.06 12.97
CA ASP A 337 18.84 -8.66 12.56
C ASP A 337 19.32 -7.44 13.33
N GLU A 338 18.45 -6.45 13.53
CA GLU A 338 18.76 -5.23 14.29
C GLU A 338 19.01 -5.51 15.77
N ALA A 339 18.20 -6.38 16.37
CA ALA A 339 18.33 -6.77 17.77
C ALA A 339 19.67 -7.44 18.08
N GLY A 340 20.30 -8.08 17.08
CA GLY A 340 21.63 -8.67 17.16
C GLY A 340 22.79 -7.68 17.12
N LEU A 341 22.53 -6.42 16.77
CA LEU A 341 23.56 -5.37 16.70
C LEU A 341 23.63 -4.57 18.01
N ASP A 342 24.82 -4.07 18.36
CA ASP A 342 24.95 -3.03 19.39
C ASP A 342 24.47 -1.65 18.89
N ASP A 343 24.22 -0.71 19.81
CA ASP A 343 23.66 0.61 19.44
C ASP A 343 24.57 1.40 18.50
N ALA A 344 25.90 1.30 18.68
CA ALA A 344 26.86 1.99 17.84
C ALA A 344 26.84 1.45 16.39
N THR A 345 26.71 0.14 16.22
CA THR A 345 26.64 -0.54 14.93
C THR A 345 25.31 -0.29 14.25
N LEU A 346 24.20 -0.33 15.00
CA LEU A 346 22.87 -0.01 14.48
C LEU A 346 22.78 1.45 14.04
N LEU A 347 23.37 2.38 14.80
CA LEU A 347 23.43 3.79 14.41
C LEU A 347 24.26 3.99 13.14
N ARG A 348 25.38 3.27 12.99
CA ARG A 348 26.19 3.30 11.76
C ARG A 348 25.40 2.78 10.56
N LEU A 349 24.66 1.68 10.72
CA LEU A 349 23.79 1.13 9.67
C LEU A 349 22.80 2.18 9.16
N TYR A 350 22.12 2.90 10.06
CA TYR A 350 21.16 3.92 9.64
C TYR A 350 21.78 5.17 9.00
N ARG A 351 23.02 5.51 9.35
CA ARG A 351 23.80 6.54 8.64
C ARG A 351 24.17 6.10 7.23
N GLU A 352 24.51 4.82 7.05
CA GLU A 352 24.78 4.24 5.74
C GLU A 352 23.52 4.22 4.87
N HIS A 353 22.37 3.86 5.45
CA HIS A 353 21.07 3.96 4.78
C HIS A 353 20.71 5.40 4.38
N GLU A 354 20.95 6.40 5.24
CA GLU A 354 20.73 7.81 4.87
C GLU A 354 21.62 8.21 3.68
N ALA A 355 22.90 7.84 3.72
CA ALA A 355 23.84 8.12 2.64
C ALA A 355 23.46 7.42 1.33
N GLU A 356 22.91 6.20 1.40
CA GLU A 356 22.38 5.50 0.23
C GLU A 356 21.11 6.15 -0.32
N ALA A 357 20.16 6.49 0.55
CA ALA A 357 18.95 7.18 0.15
C ALA A 357 19.25 8.52 -0.54
N ALA A 358 20.28 9.24 -0.11
CA ALA A 358 20.72 10.47 -0.76
C ALA A 358 21.25 10.24 -2.20
N ARG A 359 21.85 9.07 -2.49
CA ARG A 359 22.29 8.71 -3.85
C ARG A 359 21.14 8.32 -4.78
N HIS A 360 19.98 7.97 -4.21
CA HIS A 360 18.79 7.51 -4.94
C HIS A 360 17.64 8.51 -4.88
N GLN A 361 17.88 9.74 -4.41
CA GLN A 361 16.84 10.77 -4.33
C GLN A 361 16.38 11.19 -5.74
N LEU A 362 15.06 11.17 -5.94
CA LEU A 362 14.37 11.55 -7.19
C LEU A 362 14.19 13.06 -7.35
#